data_AF-A0A7X5ICD4-F1
#
_entry.id   AF-A0A7X5ICD4-F1
#
_cell.length_a   1.000
_cell.length_b   1.000
_cell.length_c   1.000
_cell.angle_alpha   90.00
_cell.angle_beta   90.00
_cell.angle_gamma   90.00
#
_symmetry.space_group_name_H-M   'P 1'
#
loop_
_entity.id
_entity.type
_entity.pdbx_description
1 polymer ?
#
loop_
_entity_poly.entity_id
_entity_poly.type
_entity_poly.pdbx_seq_one_letter_code
_entity_poly.pdbx_strand_id
1 'polypeptide(L)'
;MSSIEKPGPVLVGGDVSANYECLEKFYDSLNDAMSSSPIYSNRAYIVSVFGNHETAFMEWGDDRGQHVDPRFSKKKFDALRRAIEGHPHLVDSFLLDNELFIEYNGMSRFKRHRSVIGEDDILSMSEDDLRERLLQATTIILGGEGNVHEGFSGLRSFSDVYEKVLSVAKDDRVIVLTHHPMSSWSASEPNSNWIYVSGHTHKRSARELENGAIILSDGQIGKTPCRWFFKSFLKSGFYDPFLSWEDGVYEIDRQQYMDFNAGRGIEASRVNRKGQIVMIKRDDVYMFLLRGQSKTYILDGANIKTAEHESDYYYANLPIYVGVLRHSFARYREAIRLIAQEVKRIGGRGDIHGCIVDISFYNHIYLDPWTGEIKPYYARENGHERYYSNLFELLSCSPDRGSRRLSGCRDLLADKEVCRDLPILSRENKISITAEFAFPKSSSSRMMRKIQYALDDGVVREWNDAALEVGLADAAESSPGLSESGEVDTPLIGAGT
;
A
#
# COMPACT_ATOMS: atom_id res chain seq x y z
N MET A 1 9.04 7.29 -1.08
CA MET A 1 8.42 5.98 -1.35
C MET A 1 7.43 6.13 -2.49
N SER A 2 7.67 5.47 -3.62
CA SER A 2 6.73 5.35 -4.74
C SER A 2 6.10 3.96 -4.67
N SER A 3 5.29 3.72 -3.64
CA SER A 3 4.45 2.53 -3.62
C SER A 3 3.28 2.79 -4.56
N ILE A 4 3.08 1.91 -5.55
CA ILE A 4 1.83 1.85 -6.32
C ILE A 4 0.68 1.78 -5.31
N GLU A 5 -0.10 2.86 -5.22
CA GLU A 5 -1.32 2.90 -4.41
C GLU A 5 -2.25 1.79 -4.90
N LYS A 6 -2.46 0.79 -4.05
CA LYS A 6 -3.43 -0.27 -4.30
C LYS A 6 -4.71 0.08 -3.52
N PRO A 7 -5.89 -0.19 -4.09
CA PRO A 7 -7.12 -0.02 -3.33
C PRO A 7 -7.11 -0.92 -2.10
N GLY A 8 -7.41 -0.32 -0.94
CA GLY A 8 -7.69 -1.01 0.30
C GLY A 8 -9.16 -1.46 0.39
N PRO A 9 -9.59 -1.93 1.57
CA PRO A 9 -11.00 -2.21 1.82
C PRO A 9 -11.86 -0.95 1.69
N VAL A 10 -13.13 -1.16 1.32
CA VAL A 10 -14.17 -0.16 1.55
C VAL A 10 -14.65 -0.30 2.99
N LEU A 11 -14.56 0.78 3.77
CA LEU A 11 -15.01 0.81 5.16
C LEU A 11 -16.43 1.38 5.24
N VAL A 12 -17.34 0.68 5.92
CA VAL A 12 -18.72 1.12 6.17
C VAL A 12 -18.94 1.26 7.67
N GLY A 13 -19.05 2.50 8.15
CA GLY A 13 -19.13 2.84 9.59
C GLY A 13 -20.52 2.68 10.23
N GLY A 14 -21.39 1.81 9.70
CA GLY A 14 -22.76 1.61 10.19
C GLY A 14 -23.75 2.73 9.80
N ASP A 15 -24.96 2.67 10.35
CA ASP A 15 -26.10 3.57 10.08
C ASP A 15 -26.51 3.62 8.60
N VAL A 16 -26.44 2.48 7.92
CA VAL A 16 -26.90 2.32 6.54
C VAL A 16 -28.42 2.30 6.49
N SER A 17 -29.05 1.40 7.25
CA SER A 17 -30.51 1.34 7.33
C SER A 17 -31.00 0.46 8.47
N ALA A 18 -32.09 0.94 9.08
CA ALA A 18 -32.88 0.18 10.04
C ALA A 18 -33.79 -0.85 9.34
N ASN A 19 -34.02 -0.69 8.02
CA ASN A 19 -34.82 -1.59 7.20
C ASN A 19 -33.92 -2.59 6.46
N TYR A 20 -34.19 -3.88 6.66
CA TYR A 20 -33.42 -4.98 6.07
C TYR A 20 -33.37 -4.94 4.53
N GLU A 21 -34.48 -4.68 3.85
CA GLU A 21 -34.51 -4.64 2.38
C GLU A 21 -33.70 -3.46 1.82
N CYS A 22 -33.72 -2.32 2.52
CA CYS A 22 -32.92 -1.16 2.14
C CYS A 22 -31.42 -1.44 2.32
N LEU A 23 -31.06 -2.11 3.42
CA LEU A 23 -29.70 -2.52 3.69
C LEU A 23 -29.19 -3.50 2.63
N GLU A 24 -29.95 -4.55 2.32
CA GLU A 24 -29.61 -5.53 1.28
C GLU A 24 -29.34 -4.80 -0.05
N LYS A 25 -30.27 -3.95 -0.51
CA LYS A 25 -30.10 -3.16 -1.73
C LYS A 25 -28.87 -2.24 -1.72
N PHE A 26 -28.47 -1.72 -0.56
CA PHE A 26 -27.26 -0.92 -0.45
C PHE A 26 -26.02 -1.77 -0.74
N TYR A 27 -25.91 -2.95 -0.11
CA TYR A 27 -24.78 -3.85 -0.34
C TYR A 27 -24.78 -4.45 -1.76
N ASP A 28 -25.95 -4.72 -2.35
CA ASP A 28 -26.08 -5.09 -3.77
C ASP A 28 -25.47 -4.03 -4.67
N SER A 29 -25.92 -2.78 -4.49
CA SER A 29 -25.49 -1.66 -5.32
C SER A 29 -24.00 -1.38 -5.14
N LEU A 30 -23.49 -1.53 -3.91
CA LEU A 30 -22.08 -1.36 -3.59
C LEU A 30 -21.23 -2.46 -4.23
N ASN A 31 -21.64 -3.72 -4.11
CA ASN A 31 -20.97 -4.86 -4.72
C ASN A 31 -20.94 -4.73 -6.25
N ASP A 32 -22.07 -4.38 -6.89
CA ASP A 32 -22.13 -4.15 -8.33
C ASP A 32 -21.21 -3.02 -8.78
N ALA A 33 -21.18 -1.91 -8.03
CA ALA A 33 -20.30 -0.78 -8.31
C ALA A 33 -18.81 -1.15 -8.16
N MET A 34 -18.47 -1.94 -7.14
CA MET A 34 -17.09 -2.40 -6.88
C MET A 34 -16.64 -3.45 -7.89
N SER A 35 -17.48 -4.44 -8.19
CA SER A 35 -17.24 -5.48 -9.20
C SER A 35 -17.09 -4.90 -10.61
N SER A 36 -17.88 -3.87 -10.90
CA SER A 36 -17.80 -3.11 -12.15
C SER A 36 -16.61 -2.15 -12.19
N SER A 37 -15.99 -1.84 -11.05
CA SER A 37 -14.92 -0.87 -10.97
C SER A 37 -13.60 -1.49 -11.44
N PRO A 38 -12.94 -0.86 -12.42
CA PRO A 38 -11.62 -1.30 -12.84
C PRO A 38 -10.57 -1.17 -11.72
N ILE A 39 -10.79 -0.31 -10.72
CA ILE A 39 -9.86 -0.17 -9.59
C ILE A 39 -9.98 -1.39 -8.67
N TYR A 40 -11.20 -1.85 -8.40
CA TYR A 40 -11.52 -2.82 -7.35
C TYR A 40 -11.61 -4.28 -7.84
N SER A 41 -11.60 -4.52 -9.15
CA SER A 41 -11.70 -5.87 -9.74
C SER A 41 -10.61 -6.81 -9.21
N ASN A 42 -11.01 -7.91 -8.54
CA ASN A 42 -10.19 -9.01 -7.97
C ASN A 42 -9.42 -8.74 -6.65
N ARG A 43 -9.58 -7.57 -6.01
CA ARG A 43 -8.86 -7.27 -4.75
C ARG A 43 -9.69 -6.62 -3.66
N ALA A 44 -10.84 -6.07 -4.03
CA ALA A 44 -11.65 -5.32 -3.10
C ALA A 44 -12.40 -6.23 -2.15
N TYR A 45 -12.63 -5.73 -0.96
CA TYR A 45 -13.48 -6.33 0.04
C TYR A 45 -14.09 -5.21 0.87
N ILE A 46 -15.19 -5.51 1.53
CA ILE A 46 -15.94 -4.57 2.36
C ILE A 46 -15.72 -4.95 3.82
N VAL A 47 -15.43 -3.97 4.67
CA VAL A 47 -15.40 -4.14 6.12
C VAL A 47 -16.38 -3.17 6.73
N SER A 48 -17.37 -3.72 7.42
CA SER A 48 -18.50 -2.98 7.98
C SER A 48 -18.53 -3.14 9.50
N VAL A 49 -19.12 -2.15 10.16
CA VAL A 49 -19.54 -2.24 11.57
C VAL A 49 -21.01 -1.85 11.69
N PHE A 50 -21.63 -2.18 12.83
CA PHE A 50 -22.97 -1.73 13.14
C PHE A 50 -23.03 -0.26 13.54
N GLY A 51 -24.13 0.40 13.19
CA GLY A 51 -24.55 1.66 13.78
C GLY A 51 -25.85 1.51 14.56
N ASN A 52 -26.28 2.63 15.14
CA ASN A 52 -27.51 2.71 15.93
C ASN A 52 -28.74 2.23 15.16
N HIS A 53 -28.84 2.46 13.86
CA HIS A 53 -30.02 2.06 13.11
C HIS A 53 -30.12 0.54 12.94
N GLU A 54 -28.98 -0.13 12.79
CA GLU A 54 -28.92 -1.58 12.73
C GLU A 54 -29.20 -2.21 14.10
N THR A 55 -28.73 -1.59 15.20
CA THR A 55 -28.86 -2.12 16.57
C THR A 55 -30.12 -1.67 17.31
N ALA A 56 -30.68 -0.49 17.03
CA ALA A 56 -31.94 -0.03 17.62
C ALA A 56 -33.12 -0.98 17.31
N PHE A 57 -33.10 -1.64 16.15
CA PHE A 57 -34.06 -2.70 15.81
C PHE A 57 -33.91 -3.98 16.64
N MET A 58 -32.77 -4.17 17.30
CA MET A 58 -32.49 -5.26 18.23
C MET A 58 -32.92 -4.90 19.66
N GLU A 59 -32.90 -3.62 20.01
CA GLU A 59 -33.18 -3.11 21.35
C GLU A 59 -34.67 -2.74 21.60
N TRP A 60 -35.40 -2.21 20.61
CA TRP A 60 -36.72 -1.56 20.85
C TRP A 60 -37.96 -2.37 20.45
N GLY A 61 -37.78 -3.58 19.93
CA GLY A 61 -38.91 -4.41 19.47
C GLY A 61 -39.60 -3.84 18.24
N ASP A 62 -40.77 -4.38 17.88
CA ASP A 62 -41.62 -3.71 16.90
C ASP A 62 -42.08 -2.34 17.44
N ASP A 63 -42.76 -1.54 16.62
CA ASP A 63 -43.25 -0.17 16.92
C ASP A 63 -44.10 -0.04 18.21
N ARG A 64 -44.26 -1.11 19.00
CA ARG A 64 -45.02 -1.20 20.25
C ARG A 64 -44.17 -1.32 21.51
N GLY A 65 -42.83 -1.22 21.42
CA GLY A 65 -41.95 -1.00 22.58
C GLY A 65 -41.89 -2.16 23.58
N GLN A 66 -41.99 -3.41 23.13
CA GLN A 66 -41.78 -4.57 24.00
C GLN A 66 -40.30 -5.01 23.98
N HIS A 67 -39.75 -5.29 25.18
CA HIS A 67 -38.43 -5.91 25.35
C HIS A 67 -38.28 -7.14 24.44
N VAL A 68 -37.23 -7.12 23.63
CA VAL A 68 -36.93 -8.18 22.66
C VAL A 68 -36.28 -9.38 23.36
N ASP A 69 -36.79 -10.60 23.14
CA ASP A 69 -36.14 -11.83 23.59
C ASP A 69 -34.69 -11.86 23.05
N PRO A 70 -33.65 -12.08 23.89
CA PRO A 70 -32.25 -12.17 23.43
C PRO A 70 -32.00 -13.19 22.30
N ARG A 71 -32.85 -14.21 22.15
CA ARG A 71 -32.79 -15.16 21.02
C ARG A 71 -33.30 -14.54 19.72
N PHE A 72 -34.18 -13.56 19.80
CA PHE A 72 -34.69 -12.82 18.65
C PHE A 72 -33.69 -11.76 18.17
N SER A 73 -32.97 -11.11 19.09
CA SER A 73 -31.85 -10.21 18.74
C SER A 73 -30.73 -10.98 18.05
N LYS A 74 -30.31 -12.15 18.57
CA LYS A 74 -29.31 -13.02 17.92
C LYS A 74 -29.73 -13.47 16.52
N LYS A 75 -30.98 -13.89 16.32
CA LYS A 75 -31.48 -14.28 14.98
C LYS A 75 -31.45 -13.13 13.98
N LYS A 76 -31.78 -11.91 14.41
CA LYS A 76 -31.72 -10.69 13.58
C LYS A 76 -30.27 -10.34 13.26
N PHE A 77 -29.38 -10.39 14.25
CA PHE A 77 -27.95 -10.22 14.06
C PHE A 77 -27.40 -11.20 13.03
N ASP A 78 -27.71 -12.49 13.18
CA ASP A 78 -27.27 -13.52 12.22
C ASP A 78 -27.88 -13.28 10.82
N ALA A 79 -29.11 -12.77 10.73
CA ALA A 79 -29.73 -12.43 9.45
C ALA A 79 -29.05 -11.24 8.78
N LEU A 80 -28.68 -10.24 9.57
CA LEU A 80 -27.97 -9.05 9.14
C LEU A 80 -26.55 -9.39 8.68
N ARG A 81 -25.82 -10.18 9.48
CA ARG A 81 -24.52 -10.74 9.07
C ARG A 81 -24.64 -11.57 7.80
N ARG A 82 -25.67 -12.43 7.67
CA ARG A 82 -25.94 -13.14 6.41
C ARG A 82 -26.25 -12.24 5.23
N ALA A 83 -26.94 -11.12 5.42
CA ALA A 83 -27.22 -10.18 4.34
C ALA A 83 -25.95 -9.50 3.82
N ILE A 84 -25.01 -9.21 4.74
CA ILE A 84 -23.76 -8.52 4.43
C ILE A 84 -22.71 -9.49 3.89
N GLU A 85 -22.56 -10.67 4.51
CA GLU A 85 -21.49 -11.63 4.21
C GLU A 85 -21.93 -12.77 3.28
N GLY A 86 -23.22 -13.09 3.26
CA GLY A 86 -23.79 -14.27 2.60
C GLY A 86 -24.42 -13.99 1.23
N HIS A 87 -24.26 -12.79 0.68
CA HIS A 87 -24.77 -12.48 -0.65
C HIS A 87 -24.05 -13.33 -1.72
N PRO A 88 -24.67 -13.63 -2.87
CA PRO A 88 -23.97 -14.22 -4.01
C PRO A 88 -22.84 -13.29 -4.54
N HIS A 89 -21.63 -13.44 -4.02
CA HIS A 89 -20.58 -12.43 -4.16
C HIS A 89 -19.51 -12.72 -5.23
N LEU A 90 -19.14 -11.64 -5.94
CA LEU A 90 -17.83 -11.44 -6.60
C LEU A 90 -16.83 -10.69 -5.69
N VAL A 91 -17.27 -10.13 -4.55
CA VAL A 91 -16.50 -9.30 -3.60
C VAL A 91 -16.72 -9.78 -2.16
N ASP A 92 -15.65 -10.07 -1.42
CA ASP A 92 -15.74 -10.52 -0.02
C ASP A 92 -16.21 -9.38 0.91
N SER A 93 -17.06 -9.69 1.89
CA SER A 93 -17.58 -8.72 2.87
C SER A 93 -17.47 -9.26 4.29
N PHE A 94 -17.17 -8.38 5.25
CA PHE A 94 -16.95 -8.72 6.66
C PHE A 94 -17.68 -7.74 7.56
N LEU A 95 -18.47 -8.24 8.52
CA LEU A 95 -19.20 -7.42 9.48
C LEU A 95 -18.65 -7.62 10.89
N LEU A 96 -17.91 -6.62 11.37
CA LEU A 96 -17.20 -6.67 12.65
C LEU A 96 -18.06 -6.18 13.81
N ASP A 97 -18.03 -6.94 14.90
CA ASP A 97 -18.73 -6.63 16.16
C ASP A 97 -17.84 -6.92 17.38
N ASN A 98 -17.05 -5.93 17.80
CA ASN A 98 -15.94 -6.10 18.75
C ASN A 98 -14.92 -7.15 18.27
N GLU A 99 -14.70 -7.20 16.95
CA GLU A 99 -13.86 -8.19 16.29
C GLU A 99 -12.62 -7.55 15.67
N LEU A 100 -11.56 -8.34 15.52
CA LEU A 100 -10.30 -7.93 14.91
C LEU A 100 -10.14 -8.60 13.55
N PHE A 101 -10.22 -7.80 12.49
CA PHE A 101 -9.93 -8.23 11.13
C PHE A 101 -8.44 -8.08 10.82
N ILE A 102 -7.88 -9.10 10.18
CA ILE A 102 -6.47 -9.16 9.80
C ILE A 102 -6.34 -9.58 8.34
N GLU A 103 -5.57 -8.83 7.55
CA GLU A 103 -5.18 -9.21 6.19
C GLU A 103 -3.67 -9.49 6.14
N TYR A 104 -3.30 -10.63 5.54
CA TYR A 104 -1.92 -11.03 5.29
C TYR A 104 -1.62 -11.00 3.79
N ASN A 105 -0.42 -10.58 3.41
CA ASN A 105 0.10 -10.82 2.07
C ASN A 105 0.56 -12.28 1.99
N GLY A 106 -0.03 -13.07 1.09
CA GLY A 106 0.55 -14.37 0.75
C GLY A 106 1.69 -14.24 -0.26
N MET A 107 2.35 -15.37 -0.55
CA MET A 107 3.47 -15.46 -1.51
C MET A 107 3.13 -14.97 -2.92
N SER A 108 1.84 -14.86 -3.26
CA SER A 108 1.38 -14.27 -4.51
C SER A 108 0.52 -13.05 -4.20
N ARG A 109 0.69 -11.98 -4.97
CA ARG A 109 -0.19 -10.79 -4.97
C ARG A 109 -1.67 -11.09 -5.23
N PHE A 110 -2.00 -12.33 -5.62
CA PHE A 110 -3.35 -12.83 -5.84
C PHE A 110 -3.87 -13.75 -4.71
N LYS A 111 -3.01 -14.14 -3.77
CA LYS A 111 -3.37 -14.96 -2.61
C LYS A 111 -3.20 -14.12 -1.36
N ARG A 112 -4.22 -13.36 -1.00
CA ARG A 112 -4.30 -12.74 0.33
C ARG A 112 -5.08 -13.67 1.25
N HIS A 113 -4.61 -13.79 2.48
CA HIS A 113 -5.35 -14.48 3.53
C HIS A 113 -5.97 -13.43 4.43
N ARG A 114 -7.23 -13.64 4.80
CA ARG A 114 -7.97 -12.75 5.70
C ARG A 114 -8.52 -13.61 6.83
N SER A 115 -8.43 -13.09 8.04
CA SER A 115 -9.00 -13.71 9.23
C SER A 115 -9.75 -12.67 10.05
N VAL A 116 -10.72 -13.16 10.82
CA VAL A 116 -11.44 -12.38 11.83
C VAL A 116 -11.27 -13.12 13.15
N ILE A 117 -10.84 -12.40 14.18
CA ILE A 117 -10.76 -12.92 15.55
C ILE A 117 -11.94 -12.36 16.32
N GLY A 118 -12.73 -13.25 16.93
CA GLY A 118 -13.90 -12.90 17.72
C GLY A 118 -13.55 -12.20 19.03
N GLU A 119 -14.50 -11.44 19.60
CA GLU A 119 -14.34 -10.76 20.89
C GLU A 119 -13.83 -11.70 22.01
N ASP A 120 -14.50 -12.84 22.21
CA ASP A 120 -14.13 -13.80 23.25
C ASP A 120 -12.73 -14.39 23.03
N ASP A 121 -12.35 -14.62 21.79
CA ASP A 121 -11.01 -15.11 21.44
C ASP A 121 -9.96 -14.04 21.71
N ILE A 122 -10.20 -12.76 21.36
CA ILE A 122 -9.26 -11.67 21.65
C ILE A 122 -9.00 -11.55 23.16
N LEU A 123 -10.07 -11.58 23.95
CA LEU A 123 -10.00 -11.35 25.39
C LEU A 123 -9.41 -12.54 26.15
N SER A 124 -9.64 -13.77 25.68
CA SER A 124 -9.10 -14.98 26.30
C SER A 124 -7.67 -15.33 25.85
N MET A 125 -7.25 -14.87 24.67
CA MET A 125 -5.93 -15.13 24.11
C MET A 125 -4.83 -14.42 24.92
N SER A 126 -3.69 -15.10 25.07
CA SER A 126 -2.51 -14.48 25.67
C SER A 126 -2.01 -13.32 24.80
N GLU A 127 -1.33 -12.35 25.41
CA GLU A 127 -0.75 -11.23 24.64
C GLU A 127 0.29 -11.72 23.62
N ASP A 128 1.04 -12.77 23.95
CA ASP A 128 2.06 -13.32 23.06
C ASP A 128 1.44 -14.02 21.84
N ASP A 129 0.40 -14.82 22.04
CA ASP A 129 -0.32 -15.47 20.93
C ASP A 129 -1.01 -14.44 20.02
N LEU A 130 -1.59 -13.39 20.61
CA LEU A 130 -2.23 -12.32 19.84
C LEU A 130 -1.18 -11.53 19.05
N ARG A 131 -0.02 -11.23 19.66
CA ARG A 131 1.10 -10.58 18.97
C ARG A 131 1.61 -11.44 17.80
N GLU A 132 1.71 -12.76 17.98
CA GLU A 132 2.08 -13.68 16.91
C GLU A 132 1.09 -13.65 15.74
N ARG A 133 -0.21 -13.57 16.02
CA ARG A 133 -1.25 -13.43 14.98
C ARG A 133 -1.11 -12.13 14.18
N LEU A 134 -0.63 -11.06 14.80
CA LEU A 134 -0.48 -9.74 14.17
C LEU A 134 0.86 -9.55 13.45
N LEU A 135 1.86 -10.37 13.78
CA LEU A 135 3.24 -10.17 13.32
C LEU A 135 3.35 -9.99 11.80
N GLN A 136 2.61 -10.75 11.00
CA GLN A 136 2.67 -10.68 9.52
C GLN A 136 1.53 -9.88 8.89
N ALA A 137 0.76 -9.16 9.71
CA ALA A 137 -0.41 -8.43 9.26
C ALA A 137 0.00 -7.25 8.37
N THR A 138 -0.63 -7.19 7.20
CA THR A 138 -0.52 -6.04 6.29
C THR A 138 -1.64 -5.04 6.51
N THR A 139 -2.77 -5.47 7.08
CA THR A 139 -3.88 -4.61 7.51
C THR A 139 -4.45 -5.18 8.79
N ILE A 140 -4.66 -4.32 9.79
CA ILE A 140 -5.32 -4.63 11.06
C ILE A 140 -6.47 -3.65 11.22
N ILE A 141 -7.70 -4.15 11.33
CA ILE A 141 -8.90 -3.35 11.56
C ILE A 141 -9.60 -3.88 12.81
N LEU A 142 -9.67 -3.07 13.86
CA LEU A 142 -10.49 -3.34 15.03
C LEU A 142 -11.85 -2.69 14.81
N GLY A 143 -12.92 -3.49 14.78
CA GLY A 143 -14.25 -3.05 14.41
C GLY A 143 -15.32 -3.32 15.47
N GLY A 144 -16.20 -2.36 15.71
CA GLY A 144 -17.39 -2.53 16.56
C GLY A 144 -18.30 -1.30 16.55
N GLU A 145 -19.42 -1.33 17.26
CA GLU A 145 -20.33 -0.18 17.34
C GLU A 145 -19.71 1.00 18.11
N GLY A 146 -18.96 0.69 19.18
CA GLY A 146 -18.35 1.69 20.06
C GLY A 146 -19.34 2.40 21.00
N ASN A 147 -20.42 1.74 21.42
CA ASN A 147 -21.37 2.34 22.35
C ASN A 147 -21.03 1.99 23.81
N VAL A 148 -21.19 2.93 24.74
CA VAL A 148 -21.19 2.65 26.19
C VAL A 148 -22.64 2.52 26.59
N HIS A 149 -23.13 1.28 26.70
CA HIS A 149 -24.44 1.06 27.29
C HIS A 149 -24.37 1.37 28.79
N GLU A 150 -24.61 2.64 29.16
CA GLU A 150 -24.89 3.02 30.55
C GLU A 150 -26.17 2.30 31.01
N GLY A 151 -26.02 1.12 31.63
CA GLY A 151 -27.14 0.42 32.26
C GLY A 151 -27.13 -1.10 32.21
N PHE A 152 -26.31 -1.73 31.36
CA PHE A 152 -26.21 -3.20 31.30
C PHE A 152 -24.80 -3.66 31.71
N SER A 153 -24.59 -3.82 33.01
CA SER A 153 -23.44 -4.51 33.58
C SER A 153 -23.45 -5.99 33.13
N GLY A 154 -22.90 -6.28 31.95
CA GLY A 154 -22.83 -7.66 31.43
C GLY A 154 -22.50 -7.82 29.95
N LEU A 155 -22.69 -6.80 29.11
CA LEU A 155 -22.13 -6.78 27.76
C LEU A 155 -20.73 -6.16 27.85
N ARG A 156 -19.71 -6.93 27.49
CA ARG A 156 -18.31 -6.47 27.50
C ARG A 156 -18.18 -5.28 26.55
N SER A 157 -17.40 -4.30 26.97
CA SER A 157 -17.33 -3.03 26.25
C SER A 157 -16.31 -3.14 25.12
N PHE A 158 -16.57 -2.49 23.99
CA PHE A 158 -15.55 -2.33 22.94
C PHE A 158 -14.20 -1.82 23.51
N SER A 159 -14.25 -1.05 24.60
CA SER A 159 -13.07 -0.60 25.34
C SER A 159 -12.18 -1.75 25.83
N ASP A 160 -12.73 -2.88 26.28
CA ASP A 160 -11.94 -4.00 26.79
C ASP A 160 -11.13 -4.65 25.67
N VAL A 161 -11.77 -4.85 24.50
CA VAL A 161 -11.11 -5.36 23.29
C VAL A 161 -10.07 -4.36 22.79
N TYR A 162 -10.40 -3.07 22.79
CA TYR A 162 -9.49 -1.99 22.41
C TYR A 162 -8.22 -2.00 23.27
N GLU A 163 -8.35 -2.01 24.59
CA GLU A 163 -7.19 -1.99 25.50
C GLU A 163 -6.35 -3.26 25.35
N LYS A 164 -6.98 -4.42 25.13
CA LYS A 164 -6.28 -5.67 24.84
C LYS A 164 -5.46 -5.59 23.54
N VAL A 165 -6.05 -5.10 22.46
CA VAL A 165 -5.33 -4.94 21.18
C VAL A 165 -4.24 -3.87 21.30
N LEU A 166 -4.51 -2.78 22.03
CA LEU A 166 -3.55 -1.71 22.28
C LEU A 166 -2.29 -2.22 23.00
N SER A 167 -2.46 -3.13 23.96
CA SER A 167 -1.32 -3.72 24.71
C SER A 167 -0.31 -4.46 23.81
N VAL A 168 -0.76 -5.02 22.69
CA VAL A 168 0.08 -5.82 21.78
C VAL A 168 0.46 -5.11 20.49
N ALA A 169 -0.34 -4.15 20.02
CA ALA A 169 -0.23 -3.52 18.71
C ALA A 169 -0.05 -1.98 18.78
N LYS A 170 0.47 -1.46 19.91
CA LYS A 170 0.69 -0.02 20.13
C LYS A 170 1.58 0.65 19.08
N ASP A 171 2.52 -0.11 18.51
CA ASP A 171 3.52 0.37 17.55
C ASP A 171 3.09 0.08 16.10
N ASP A 172 2.00 -0.67 15.92
CA ASP A 172 1.42 -0.99 14.63
C ASP A 172 0.45 0.09 14.14
N ARG A 173 0.21 0.11 12.82
CA ARG A 173 -0.79 0.96 12.18
C ARG A 173 -2.16 0.27 12.17
N VAL A 174 -2.88 0.34 13.29
CA VAL A 174 -4.24 -0.21 13.43
C VAL A 174 -5.30 0.81 12.96
N ILE A 175 -6.31 0.34 12.24
CA ILE A 175 -7.53 1.10 11.94
C ILE A 175 -8.58 0.73 12.98
N VAL A 176 -9.04 1.70 13.77
CA VAL A 176 -10.17 1.55 14.68
C VAL A 176 -11.41 2.05 13.96
N LEU A 177 -12.22 1.12 13.47
CA LEU A 177 -13.47 1.41 12.78
C LEU A 177 -14.63 1.27 13.79
N THR A 178 -15.26 2.37 14.13
CA THR A 178 -16.40 2.38 15.06
C THR A 178 -17.53 3.23 14.52
N HIS A 179 -18.77 2.96 14.88
CA HIS A 179 -19.83 3.90 14.54
C HIS A 179 -19.73 5.17 15.39
N HIS A 180 -19.63 5.00 16.71
CA HIS A 180 -19.46 6.09 17.65
C HIS A 180 -17.99 6.54 17.76
N PRO A 181 -17.71 7.84 17.89
CA PRO A 181 -16.35 8.33 18.06
C PRO A 181 -15.72 7.77 19.35
N MET A 182 -14.38 7.70 19.40
CA MET A 182 -13.64 7.18 20.56
C MET A 182 -14.05 7.79 21.90
N SER A 183 -14.35 9.10 21.91
CA SER A 183 -14.82 9.82 23.10
C SER A 183 -16.12 9.27 23.70
N SER A 184 -16.87 8.46 22.95
CA SER A 184 -18.09 7.81 23.44
C SER A 184 -17.79 6.54 24.26
N TRP A 185 -16.61 5.93 24.09
CA TRP A 185 -16.30 4.61 24.65
C TRP A 185 -14.94 4.47 25.33
N SER A 186 -14.08 5.47 25.23
CA SER A 186 -12.83 5.55 25.98
C SER A 186 -12.56 6.98 26.43
N ALA A 187 -12.03 7.11 27.64
CA ALA A 187 -11.52 8.37 28.19
C ALA A 187 -10.01 8.56 27.92
N SER A 188 -9.35 7.54 27.38
CA SER A 188 -7.91 7.56 27.06
C SER A 188 -7.61 8.45 25.86
N GLU A 189 -6.36 8.92 25.77
CA GLU A 189 -5.91 9.59 24.55
C GLU A 189 -5.78 8.60 23.39
N PRO A 190 -6.11 9.01 22.15
CA PRO A 190 -5.90 8.17 20.97
C PRO A 190 -4.42 7.82 20.79
N ASN A 191 -4.10 6.53 20.59
CA ASN A 191 -2.75 6.07 20.25
C ASN A 191 -2.21 6.76 18.97
N SER A 192 -0.97 7.26 19.08
CA SER A 192 -0.24 8.03 18.05
C SER A 192 -0.04 7.31 16.72
N ASN A 193 0.02 5.98 16.73
CA ASN A 193 0.25 5.18 15.54
C ASN A 193 -1.06 4.76 14.86
N TRP A 194 -2.23 5.05 15.43
CA TRP A 194 -3.50 4.48 14.98
C TRP A 194 -4.35 5.46 14.16
N ILE A 195 -5.29 4.91 13.39
CA ILE A 195 -6.26 5.65 12.58
C ILE A 195 -7.67 5.35 13.11
N TYR A 196 -8.36 6.37 13.59
CA TYR A 196 -9.71 6.26 14.14
C TYR A 196 -10.72 6.73 13.10
N VAL A 197 -11.62 5.85 12.70
CA VAL A 197 -12.64 6.09 11.68
C VAL A 197 -14.02 5.96 12.33
N SER A 198 -14.81 7.04 12.31
CA SER A 198 -16.14 7.02 12.91
C SER A 198 -17.23 7.82 12.18
N GLY A 199 -18.48 7.61 12.61
CA GLY A 199 -19.66 8.33 12.13
C GLY A 199 -20.39 9.04 13.28
N HIS A 200 -21.69 8.74 13.40
CA HIS A 200 -22.62 9.15 14.46
C HIS A 200 -22.92 10.66 14.60
N THR A 201 -21.89 11.48 14.66
CA THR A 201 -22.01 12.92 14.94
C THR A 201 -22.57 13.74 13.77
N HIS A 202 -22.66 13.12 12.58
CA HIS A 202 -22.96 13.76 11.30
C HIS A 202 -22.00 14.89 10.93
N LYS A 203 -20.84 14.98 11.58
CA LYS A 203 -19.81 15.99 11.33
C LYS A 203 -18.62 15.35 10.64
N ARG A 204 -18.08 16.06 9.66
CA ARG A 204 -16.85 15.68 8.97
C ARG A 204 -15.64 16.11 9.77
N SER A 205 -14.68 15.21 9.94
CA SER A 205 -13.37 15.50 10.50
C SER A 205 -12.31 14.72 9.71
N ALA A 206 -11.18 15.36 9.44
CA ALA A 206 -9.99 14.70 8.94
C ALA A 206 -8.80 15.49 9.50
N ARG A 207 -8.19 14.98 10.57
CA ARG A 207 -7.08 15.65 11.26
C ARG A 207 -6.10 14.65 11.84
N GLU A 208 -4.84 15.04 11.83
CA GLU A 208 -3.79 14.42 12.63
C GLU A 208 -3.67 15.22 13.94
N LEU A 209 -3.66 14.52 15.07
CA LEU A 209 -3.46 15.13 16.39
C LEU A 209 -1.97 15.42 16.61
N GLU A 210 -1.65 16.25 17.61
CA GLU A 210 -0.24 16.58 17.93
C GLU A 210 0.59 15.35 18.28
N ASN A 211 -0.04 14.30 18.84
CA ASN A 211 0.62 13.05 19.14
C ASN A 211 0.80 12.13 17.90
N GLY A 212 0.27 12.48 16.73
CA GLY A 212 0.35 11.70 15.48
C GLY A 212 -0.88 10.83 15.16
N ALA A 213 -1.83 10.71 16.08
CA ALA A 213 -3.04 9.92 15.85
C ALA A 213 -3.91 10.56 14.77
N ILE A 214 -4.50 9.74 13.88
CA ILE A 214 -5.33 10.24 12.77
C ILE A 214 -6.81 10.04 13.12
N ILE A 215 -7.60 11.12 13.12
CA ILE A 215 -9.03 11.12 13.41
C ILE A 215 -9.83 11.46 12.14
N LEU A 216 -10.57 10.47 11.63
CA LEU A 216 -11.42 10.56 10.46
C LEU A 216 -12.89 10.35 10.85
N SER A 217 -13.75 11.29 10.48
CA SER A 217 -15.20 11.09 10.60
C SER A 217 -15.94 11.61 9.38
N ASP A 218 -17.05 10.96 9.03
CA ASP A 218 -17.92 11.43 7.97
C ASP A 218 -19.27 11.96 8.48
N GLY A 219 -19.85 12.85 7.69
CA GLY A 219 -21.22 13.31 7.87
C GLY A 219 -22.22 12.36 7.22
N GLN A 220 -23.49 12.54 7.57
CA GLN A 220 -24.58 11.76 7.01
C GLN A 220 -24.71 11.95 5.49
N ILE A 221 -24.81 10.84 4.77
CA ILE A 221 -25.03 10.78 3.32
C ILE A 221 -26.50 10.43 3.04
N GLY A 222 -27.06 10.85 1.90
CA GLY A 222 -28.40 10.42 1.48
C GLY A 222 -29.56 11.38 1.80
N LYS A 223 -29.32 12.56 2.41
CA LYS A 223 -30.37 13.58 2.60
C LYS A 223 -30.90 14.17 1.29
N THR A 224 -30.08 14.17 0.25
CA THR A 224 -30.45 14.66 -1.09
C THR A 224 -29.83 13.73 -2.11
N PRO A 225 -30.57 13.31 -3.15
CA PRO A 225 -30.00 12.51 -4.23
C PRO A 225 -28.86 13.27 -4.90
N CYS A 226 -27.65 12.75 -4.79
CA CYS A 226 -26.49 13.28 -5.49
C CYS A 226 -25.47 12.17 -5.75
N ARG A 227 -24.52 12.45 -6.65
CA ARG A 227 -23.41 11.53 -6.92
C ARG A 227 -22.42 11.60 -5.76
N TRP A 228 -22.00 10.44 -5.26
CA TRP A 228 -21.01 10.34 -4.19
C TRP A 228 -19.69 9.78 -4.71
N PHE A 229 -18.63 10.12 -4.00
CA PHE A 229 -17.29 9.60 -4.20
C PHE A 229 -16.79 9.05 -2.88
N PHE A 230 -16.03 7.95 -2.93
CA PHE A 230 -15.34 7.46 -1.75
C PHE A 230 -14.33 8.50 -1.29
N LYS A 231 -14.31 8.75 0.02
CA LYS A 231 -13.16 9.35 0.67
C LYS A 231 -12.14 8.25 0.92
N SER A 232 -10.87 8.58 0.79
CA SER A 232 -9.77 7.65 0.99
C SER A 232 -8.69 8.27 1.86
N PHE A 233 -7.93 7.41 2.51
CA PHE A 233 -6.71 7.75 3.20
C PHE A 233 -5.64 6.71 2.84
N LEU A 234 -4.37 7.07 3.04
CA LEU A 234 -3.24 6.19 2.73
C LEU A 234 -2.70 5.56 4.01
N LYS A 235 -2.26 4.32 3.89
CA LYS A 235 -1.60 3.53 4.93
C LYS A 235 -0.57 2.63 4.26
N SER A 236 0.52 2.31 4.96
CA SER A 236 1.43 1.26 4.51
C SER A 236 0.69 -0.07 4.40
N GLY A 237 0.74 -0.70 3.22
CA GLY A 237 0.20 -2.04 2.96
C GLY A 237 1.25 -3.15 3.04
N PHE A 238 2.39 -2.86 3.65
CA PHE A 238 3.54 -3.75 3.73
C PHE A 238 3.92 -4.03 5.17
N TYR A 239 4.47 -5.22 5.37
CA TYR A 239 5.12 -5.66 6.60
C TYR A 239 6.60 -5.96 6.28
N ASP A 240 7.47 -5.73 7.26
CA ASP A 240 8.89 -6.07 7.17
C ASP A 240 9.32 -6.82 8.44
N PRO A 241 9.65 -8.12 8.34
CA PRO A 241 10.08 -8.93 9.48
C PRO A 241 11.41 -8.51 10.09
N PHE A 242 12.18 -7.66 9.41
CA PHE A 242 13.50 -7.23 9.84
C PHE A 242 13.53 -5.74 10.20
N LEU A 243 12.37 -5.06 10.25
CA LEU A 243 12.29 -3.62 10.49
C LEU A 243 12.96 -3.21 11.81
N SER A 244 12.75 -4.01 12.86
CA SER A 244 13.31 -3.77 14.19
C SER A 244 14.75 -4.24 14.37
N TRP A 245 15.33 -4.91 13.36
CA TRP A 245 16.71 -5.37 13.43
C TRP A 245 17.63 -4.18 13.18
N GLU A 246 18.76 -4.14 13.90
CA GLU A 246 19.80 -3.15 13.65
C GLU A 246 20.42 -3.36 12.25
N ASP A 247 21.20 -2.38 11.80
CA ASP A 247 21.93 -2.51 10.56
C ASP A 247 23.08 -3.52 10.71
N GLY A 248 23.22 -4.42 9.74
CA GLY A 248 24.22 -5.47 9.82
C GLY A 248 24.10 -6.52 8.73
N VAL A 249 24.87 -7.59 8.91
CA VAL A 249 24.91 -8.77 8.05
C VAL A 249 24.44 -9.97 8.85
N TYR A 250 23.38 -10.62 8.40
CA TYR A 250 22.69 -11.67 9.14
C TYR A 250 22.53 -12.93 8.30
N GLU A 251 22.72 -14.08 8.92
CA GLU A 251 22.27 -15.34 8.34
C GLU A 251 20.78 -15.53 8.63
N ILE A 252 19.98 -15.68 7.57
CA ILE A 252 18.54 -15.89 7.66
C ILE A 252 18.16 -17.20 6.97
N ASP A 253 17.04 -17.78 7.38
CA ASP A 253 16.52 -18.95 6.70
C ASP A 253 15.71 -18.60 5.43
N ARG A 254 15.29 -19.64 4.70
CA ARG A 254 14.49 -19.46 3.49
C ARG A 254 13.09 -18.92 3.78
N GLN A 255 12.49 -19.28 4.90
CA GLN A 255 11.15 -18.82 5.26
C GLN A 255 11.18 -17.32 5.56
N GLN A 256 12.15 -16.84 6.34
CA GLN A 256 12.35 -15.42 6.62
C GLN A 256 12.55 -14.59 5.33
N TYR A 257 13.33 -15.11 4.37
CA TYR A 257 13.46 -14.47 3.05
C TYR A 257 12.12 -14.43 2.29
N MET A 258 11.34 -15.50 2.33
CA MET A 258 10.02 -15.55 1.67
C MET A 258 9.02 -14.62 2.35
N ASP A 259 9.02 -14.57 3.68
CA ASP A 259 8.15 -13.71 4.50
C ASP A 259 8.45 -12.23 4.26
N PHE A 260 9.73 -11.85 4.15
CA PHE A 260 10.13 -10.51 3.77
C PHE A 260 9.60 -10.11 2.39
N ASN A 261 9.80 -10.97 1.38
CA ASN A 261 9.30 -10.67 0.02
C ASN A 261 7.77 -10.56 0.00
N ALA A 262 7.06 -11.47 0.68
CA ALA A 262 5.60 -11.43 0.79
C ALA A 262 5.13 -10.16 1.54
N GLY A 263 5.78 -9.84 2.66
CA GLY A 263 5.52 -8.65 3.48
C GLY A 263 5.68 -7.35 2.68
N ARG A 264 6.75 -7.25 1.89
CA ARG A 264 7.00 -6.13 0.95
C ARG A 264 6.14 -6.19 -0.33
N GLY A 265 5.27 -7.20 -0.46
CA GLY A 265 4.42 -7.38 -1.64
C GLY A 265 5.20 -7.63 -2.94
N ILE A 266 6.42 -8.14 -2.82
CA ILE A 266 7.30 -8.48 -3.95
C ILE A 266 7.06 -9.94 -4.33
N GLU A 267 6.74 -10.17 -5.60
CA GLU A 267 6.56 -11.52 -6.12
C GLU A 267 7.91 -12.26 -6.15
N ALA A 268 7.99 -13.36 -5.39
CA ALA A 268 9.17 -14.20 -5.31
C ALA A 268 8.77 -15.67 -5.38
N SER A 269 9.43 -16.42 -6.25
CA SER A 269 9.38 -17.88 -6.24
C SER A 269 10.42 -18.43 -5.27
N ARG A 270 10.24 -19.69 -4.86
CA ARG A 270 11.18 -20.36 -3.95
C ARG A 270 12.58 -20.46 -4.56
N VAL A 271 13.59 -20.10 -3.78
CA VAL A 271 15.01 -20.32 -4.14
C VAL A 271 15.32 -21.82 -4.04
N ASN A 272 15.45 -22.49 -5.19
CA ASN A 272 15.67 -23.94 -5.24
C ASN A 272 17.13 -24.35 -4.95
N ARG A 273 18.09 -23.42 -5.05
CA ARG A 273 19.50 -23.71 -4.84
C ARG A 273 19.83 -23.86 -3.35
N LYS A 274 20.63 -24.87 -3.02
CA LYS A 274 21.16 -25.09 -1.66
C LYS A 274 22.21 -24.03 -1.32
N GLY A 275 22.28 -23.67 -0.04
CA GLY A 275 23.14 -22.62 0.48
C GLY A 275 22.49 -21.89 1.67
N GLN A 276 23.28 -21.08 2.35
CA GLN A 276 22.86 -20.20 3.43
C GLN A 276 22.45 -18.85 2.85
N ILE A 277 21.29 -18.31 3.25
CA ILE A 277 20.90 -16.96 2.84
C ILE A 277 21.54 -15.98 3.83
N VAL A 278 22.17 -14.94 3.29
CA VAL A 278 22.75 -13.84 4.04
C VAL A 278 21.99 -12.58 3.67
N MET A 279 21.37 -11.95 4.64
CA MET A 279 20.75 -10.63 4.50
C MET A 279 21.75 -9.56 4.92
N ILE A 280 21.81 -8.50 4.15
CA ILE A 280 22.52 -7.26 4.48
C ILE A 280 21.46 -6.20 4.65
N LYS A 281 21.39 -5.56 5.82
CA LYS A 281 20.50 -4.43 6.13
C LYS A 281 21.35 -3.21 6.43
N ARG A 282 21.13 -2.10 5.72
CA ARG A 282 21.76 -0.82 6.02
C ARG A 282 20.89 0.34 5.56
N ASP A 283 20.61 1.31 6.44
CA ASP A 283 19.77 2.49 6.15
C ASP A 283 18.41 2.12 5.53
N ASP A 284 17.73 1.11 6.09
CA ASP A 284 16.47 0.52 5.60
C ASP A 284 16.53 -0.05 4.17
N VAL A 285 17.74 -0.26 3.64
CA VAL A 285 18.00 -0.97 2.38
C VAL A 285 18.47 -2.39 2.68
N TYR A 286 17.94 -3.32 1.89
CA TYR A 286 18.23 -4.73 1.97
C TYR A 286 18.96 -5.23 0.73
N MET A 287 19.91 -6.14 0.93
CA MET A 287 20.49 -6.96 -0.13
C MET A 287 20.56 -8.40 0.37
N PHE A 288 20.22 -9.36 -0.49
CA PHE A 288 20.22 -10.77 -0.12
C PHE A 288 21.23 -11.54 -0.96
N LEU A 289 22.05 -12.33 -0.28
CA LEU A 289 23.03 -13.22 -0.89
C LEU A 289 22.67 -14.68 -0.59
N LEU A 290 23.07 -15.58 -1.47
CA LEU A 290 23.06 -17.01 -1.25
C LEU A 290 24.50 -17.51 -1.25
N ARG A 291 25.01 -17.82 -0.06
CA ARG A 291 26.32 -18.43 0.14
C ARG A 291 26.23 -19.94 -0.16
N GLY A 292 26.76 -20.33 -1.30
CA GLY A 292 26.92 -21.73 -1.68
C GLY A 292 28.22 -22.33 -1.11
N GLN A 293 28.56 -23.55 -1.52
CA GLN A 293 29.78 -24.22 -1.06
C GLN A 293 31.08 -23.55 -1.56
N SER A 294 31.06 -22.97 -2.76
CA SER A 294 32.25 -22.41 -3.42
C SER A 294 32.06 -21.01 -3.98
N LYS A 295 30.82 -20.52 -4.05
CA LYS A 295 30.48 -19.22 -4.62
C LYS A 295 29.31 -18.61 -3.87
N THR A 296 29.34 -17.29 -3.78
CA THR A 296 28.24 -16.47 -3.29
C THR A 296 27.47 -15.91 -4.48
N TYR A 297 26.16 -15.76 -4.32
CA TYR A 297 25.27 -15.24 -5.35
C TYR A 297 24.41 -14.11 -4.81
N ILE A 298 24.16 -13.06 -5.58
CA ILE A 298 23.11 -12.08 -5.32
C ILE A 298 21.76 -12.71 -5.65
N LEU A 299 20.79 -12.60 -4.75
CA LEU A 299 19.41 -13.04 -4.97
C LEU A 299 18.59 -11.94 -5.66
N ASP A 300 18.05 -12.27 -6.83
CA ASP A 300 17.06 -11.50 -7.57
C ASP A 300 15.73 -12.26 -7.55
N GLY A 301 15.06 -12.22 -6.39
CA GLY A 301 13.92 -13.09 -6.12
C GLY A 301 14.35 -14.56 -6.05
N ALA A 302 13.87 -15.37 -7.00
CA ALA A 302 14.29 -16.77 -7.14
C ALA A 302 15.53 -16.95 -8.03
N ASN A 303 15.88 -15.93 -8.81
CA ASN A 303 17.03 -15.94 -9.70
C ASN A 303 18.30 -15.60 -8.92
N ILE A 304 19.44 -16.02 -9.47
CA ILE A 304 20.75 -15.80 -8.86
C ILE A 304 21.72 -15.21 -9.88
N LYS A 305 22.56 -14.28 -9.42
CA LYS A 305 23.71 -13.77 -10.16
C LYS A 305 24.95 -13.98 -9.31
N THR A 306 26.10 -14.31 -9.90
CA THR A 306 27.35 -14.43 -9.13
C THR A 306 27.65 -13.11 -8.42
N ALA A 307 27.93 -13.18 -7.12
CA ALA A 307 28.47 -12.06 -6.37
C ALA A 307 29.98 -11.97 -6.63
N GLU A 308 30.47 -10.77 -6.86
CA GLU A 308 31.90 -10.52 -7.14
C GLU A 308 32.68 -10.18 -5.87
N HIS A 309 31.96 -9.83 -4.79
CA HIS A 309 32.54 -9.42 -3.51
C HIS A 309 31.91 -10.20 -2.35
N GLU A 310 32.51 -10.08 -1.17
CA GLU A 310 31.98 -10.60 0.09
C GLU A 310 30.93 -9.66 0.70
N SER A 311 30.18 -10.15 1.69
CA SER A 311 29.08 -9.41 2.33
C SER A 311 29.51 -8.06 2.90
N ASP A 312 30.70 -7.98 3.49
CA ASP A 312 31.18 -6.77 4.17
C ASP A 312 31.43 -5.64 3.17
N TYR A 313 31.87 -5.97 1.96
CA TYR A 313 32.02 -5.01 0.88
C TYR A 313 30.68 -4.41 0.49
N TYR A 314 29.66 -5.25 0.28
CA TYR A 314 28.32 -4.78 -0.06
C TYR A 314 27.73 -3.95 1.07
N TYR A 315 27.84 -4.40 2.32
CA TYR A 315 27.41 -3.64 3.49
C TYR A 315 28.06 -2.26 3.52
N ALA A 316 29.37 -2.17 3.36
CA ALA A 316 30.14 -0.93 3.40
C ALA A 316 29.71 0.08 2.32
N ASN A 317 29.34 -0.39 1.13
CA ASN A 317 29.07 0.45 -0.04
C ASN A 317 27.57 0.62 -0.36
N LEU A 318 26.67 -0.09 0.33
CA LEU A 318 25.23 -0.09 0.03
C LEU A 318 24.59 1.32 0.00
N PRO A 319 24.88 2.23 0.97
CA PRO A 319 24.27 3.56 0.97
C PRO A 319 24.76 4.41 -0.21
N ILE A 320 26.04 4.31 -0.56
CA ILE A 320 26.64 5.03 -1.69
C ILE A 320 25.98 4.56 -2.99
N TYR A 321 25.90 3.23 -3.18
CA TYR A 321 25.29 2.64 -4.36
C TYR A 321 23.83 3.09 -4.57
N VAL A 322 23.01 3.02 -3.51
CA VAL A 322 21.61 3.47 -3.58
C VAL A 322 21.50 4.98 -3.76
N GLY A 323 22.39 5.76 -3.16
CA GLY A 323 22.49 7.21 -3.35
C GLY A 323 22.68 7.57 -4.83
N VAL A 324 23.63 6.92 -5.49
CA VAL A 324 23.90 7.10 -6.93
C VAL A 324 22.68 6.71 -7.76
N LEU A 325 22.08 5.53 -7.52
CA LEU A 325 20.86 5.14 -8.23
C LEU A 325 19.73 6.16 -8.06
N ARG A 326 19.56 6.69 -6.85
CA ARG A 326 18.51 7.67 -6.56
C ARG A 326 18.75 8.96 -7.35
N HIS A 327 19.98 9.43 -7.40
CA HIS A 327 20.38 10.61 -8.16
C HIS A 327 20.20 10.40 -9.67
N SER A 328 20.85 9.38 -10.23
CA SER A 328 20.88 9.13 -11.68
C SER A 328 19.50 8.87 -12.30
N PHE A 329 18.55 8.32 -11.52
CA PHE A 329 17.20 7.98 -12.00
C PHE A 329 16.10 8.92 -11.48
N ALA A 330 16.43 10.02 -10.80
CA ALA A 330 15.44 10.92 -10.21
C ALA A 330 14.45 11.47 -11.26
N ARG A 331 14.96 12.02 -12.37
CA ARG A 331 14.12 12.62 -13.44
C ARG A 331 13.26 11.58 -14.14
N TYR A 332 13.83 10.41 -14.41
CA TYR A 332 13.09 9.29 -15.01
C TYR A 332 11.94 8.82 -14.11
N ARG A 333 12.21 8.64 -12.81
CA ARG A 333 11.20 8.21 -11.84
C ARG A 333 10.06 9.21 -11.73
N GLU A 334 10.36 10.50 -11.76
CA GLU A 334 9.32 11.51 -11.76
C GLU A 334 8.48 11.47 -13.05
N ALA A 335 9.12 11.35 -14.21
CA ALA A 335 8.43 11.25 -15.49
C ALA A 335 7.48 10.04 -15.56
N ILE A 336 7.95 8.84 -15.21
CA ILE A 336 7.11 7.63 -15.24
C ILE A 336 5.97 7.68 -14.20
N ARG A 337 6.20 8.34 -13.05
CA ARG A 337 5.17 8.56 -12.03
C ARG A 337 4.07 9.50 -12.53
N LEU A 338 4.43 10.58 -13.21
CA LEU A 338 3.47 11.49 -13.82
C LEU A 338 2.63 10.79 -14.90
N ILE A 339 3.26 9.98 -15.76
CA ILE A 339 2.55 9.15 -16.74
C ILE A 339 1.54 8.22 -16.04
N ALA A 340 1.96 7.53 -14.98
CA ALA A 340 1.08 6.66 -14.21
C ALA A 340 -0.11 7.39 -13.59
N GLN A 341 0.09 8.61 -13.10
CA GLN A 341 -0.99 9.46 -12.59
C GLN A 341 -1.96 9.88 -13.68
N GLU A 342 -1.46 10.30 -14.84
CA GLU A 342 -2.30 10.63 -15.99
C GLU A 342 -3.12 9.42 -16.47
N VAL A 343 -2.51 8.22 -16.52
CA VAL A 343 -3.23 6.97 -16.81
C VAL A 343 -4.34 6.71 -15.79
N LYS A 344 -4.09 6.92 -14.49
CA LYS A 344 -5.13 6.78 -13.45
C LYS A 344 -6.26 7.81 -13.61
N ARG A 345 -5.94 9.06 -13.95
CA ARG A 345 -6.93 10.14 -14.16
C ARG A 345 -7.91 9.83 -15.28
N ILE A 346 -7.48 9.10 -16.30
CA ILE A 346 -8.36 8.60 -17.37
C ILE A 346 -8.96 7.22 -17.05
N GLY A 347 -8.82 6.68 -15.84
CA GLY A 347 -9.43 5.39 -15.46
C GLY A 347 -8.64 4.13 -15.85
N GLY A 348 -7.40 4.28 -16.30
CA GLY A 348 -6.43 3.19 -16.46
C GLY A 348 -5.90 2.66 -15.13
N ARG A 349 -5.09 1.60 -15.14
CA ARG A 349 -4.50 1.03 -13.92
C ARG A 349 -3.40 1.92 -13.32
N GLY A 350 -2.48 2.40 -14.15
CA GLY A 350 -1.30 3.16 -13.74
C GLY A 350 -0.29 2.35 -12.94
N ASP A 351 -0.29 1.01 -13.06
CA ASP A 351 0.71 0.16 -12.41
C ASP A 351 2.05 0.32 -13.14
N ILE A 352 3.13 0.61 -12.40
CA ILE A 352 4.49 0.76 -12.96
C ILE A 352 5.26 -0.55 -12.81
N HIS A 353 5.84 -1.07 -13.90
CA HIS A 353 6.78 -2.18 -13.86
C HIS A 353 7.97 -1.99 -14.81
N GLY A 354 9.12 -1.64 -14.22
CA GLY A 354 10.29 -1.28 -15.00
C GLY A 354 10.02 -0.04 -15.83
N CYS A 355 10.02 -0.18 -17.16
CA CYS A 355 9.75 0.92 -18.08
C CYS A 355 8.29 1.09 -18.49
N ILE A 356 7.38 0.32 -17.92
CA ILE A 356 6.02 0.17 -18.43
C ILE A 356 5.01 0.70 -17.42
N VAL A 357 3.99 1.39 -17.91
CA VAL A 357 2.79 1.81 -17.18
C VAL A 357 1.58 1.10 -17.76
N ASP A 358 0.86 0.33 -16.95
CA ASP A 358 -0.32 -0.42 -17.40
C ASP A 358 -1.56 0.48 -17.52
N ILE A 359 -2.23 0.45 -18.67
CA ILE A 359 -3.57 1.02 -18.84
C ILE A 359 -4.60 -0.06 -18.53
N SER A 360 -4.42 -1.24 -19.12
CA SER A 360 -5.20 -2.45 -18.87
C SER A 360 -4.27 -3.67 -18.84
N PHE A 361 -4.81 -4.89 -18.84
CA PHE A 361 -3.98 -6.10 -18.81
C PHE A 361 -3.11 -6.27 -20.06
N TYR A 362 -3.56 -5.79 -21.22
CA TYR A 362 -2.87 -5.96 -22.50
C TYR A 362 -2.45 -4.64 -23.14
N ASN A 363 -2.73 -3.50 -22.51
CA ASN A 363 -2.52 -2.17 -23.09
C ASN A 363 -1.67 -1.35 -22.13
N HIS A 364 -0.59 -0.78 -22.65
CA HIS A 364 0.51 -0.28 -21.86
C HIS A 364 1.13 0.98 -22.49
N ILE A 365 1.88 1.71 -21.69
CA ILE A 365 2.74 2.82 -22.12
C ILE A 365 4.17 2.49 -21.70
N TYR A 366 5.10 2.43 -22.65
CA TYR A 366 6.52 2.29 -22.38
C TYR A 366 7.19 3.67 -22.39
N LEU A 367 7.97 3.98 -21.37
CA LEU A 367 8.86 5.15 -21.32
C LEU A 367 10.32 4.67 -21.41
N ASP A 368 11.01 5.06 -22.48
CA ASP A 368 12.43 4.77 -22.64
C ASP A 368 13.26 5.65 -21.68
N PRO A 369 14.00 5.10 -20.69
CA PRO A 369 14.78 5.88 -19.72
C PRO A 369 16.03 6.56 -20.30
N TRP A 370 16.45 6.25 -21.54
CA TRP A 370 17.63 6.87 -22.17
C TRP A 370 17.25 7.97 -23.16
N THR A 371 16.16 7.77 -23.92
CA THR A 371 15.71 8.72 -24.95
C THR A 371 14.54 9.58 -24.49
N GLY A 372 13.81 9.15 -23.47
CA GLY A 372 12.57 9.77 -23.02
C GLY A 372 11.38 9.55 -23.95
N GLU A 373 11.51 8.67 -24.95
CA GLU A 373 10.45 8.35 -25.89
C GLU A 373 9.30 7.59 -25.21
N ILE A 374 8.07 8.02 -25.48
CA ILE A 374 6.83 7.41 -24.98
C ILE A 374 6.21 6.59 -26.08
N LYS A 375 5.97 5.30 -25.81
CA LYS A 375 5.43 4.34 -26.76
C LYS A 375 4.20 3.64 -26.21
N PRO A 376 2.99 4.06 -26.61
CA PRO A 376 1.77 3.30 -26.36
C PRO A 376 1.79 2.00 -27.15
N TYR A 377 1.49 0.87 -26.51
CA TYR A 377 1.47 -0.42 -27.18
C TYR A 377 0.47 -1.41 -26.58
N TYR A 378 0.07 -2.37 -27.41
CA TYR A 378 -0.71 -3.53 -27.02
C TYR A 378 0.19 -4.77 -27.04
N ALA A 379 0.11 -5.63 -26.03
CA ALA A 379 0.85 -6.88 -25.98
C ALA A 379 0.06 -8.00 -25.32
N ARG A 380 0.15 -9.22 -25.87
CA ARG A 380 -0.27 -10.47 -25.21
C ARG A 380 0.96 -11.24 -24.73
N GLU A 381 0.75 -12.16 -23.78
CA GLU A 381 1.79 -13.02 -23.19
C GLU A 381 2.66 -13.77 -24.24
N ASN A 382 2.14 -13.96 -25.45
CA ASN A 382 2.82 -14.68 -26.54
C ASN A 382 3.76 -13.81 -27.39
N GLY A 383 4.07 -12.57 -26.98
CA GLY A 383 5.10 -11.72 -27.61
C GLY A 383 4.66 -10.96 -28.87
N HIS A 384 3.36 -10.89 -29.17
CA HIS A 384 2.84 -10.02 -30.22
C HIS A 384 2.64 -8.61 -29.68
N GLU A 385 3.64 -7.76 -29.85
CA GLU A 385 3.58 -6.34 -29.52
C GLU A 385 3.10 -5.52 -30.74
N ARG A 386 2.15 -4.61 -30.53
CA ARG A 386 1.72 -3.63 -31.52
C ARG A 386 1.84 -2.24 -30.94
N TYR A 387 2.73 -1.44 -31.51
CA TYR A 387 2.94 -0.05 -31.13
C TYR A 387 1.97 0.88 -31.86
N TYR A 388 1.63 1.98 -31.20
CA TYR A 388 0.70 3.00 -31.71
C TYR A 388 1.36 4.37 -31.63
N SER A 389 0.93 5.29 -32.49
CA SER A 389 1.55 6.61 -32.64
C SER A 389 1.26 7.53 -31.45
N ASN A 390 0.13 7.31 -30.78
CA ASN A 390 -0.29 8.04 -29.59
C ASN A 390 -1.32 7.22 -28.79
N LEU A 391 -1.63 7.70 -27.58
CA LEU A 391 -2.55 7.03 -26.67
C LEU A 391 -3.96 6.91 -27.25
N PHE A 392 -4.47 7.95 -27.91
CA PHE A 392 -5.81 7.93 -28.50
C PHE A 392 -5.96 6.82 -29.55
N GLU A 393 -4.94 6.62 -30.37
CA GLU A 393 -4.88 5.53 -31.36
C GLU A 393 -4.90 4.16 -30.66
N LEU A 394 -4.10 3.95 -29.61
CA LEU A 394 -4.12 2.71 -28.82
C LEU A 394 -5.52 2.42 -28.24
N LEU A 395 -6.13 3.42 -27.60
CA LEU A 395 -7.46 3.28 -26.98
C LEU A 395 -8.56 3.00 -28.02
N SER A 396 -8.40 3.52 -29.24
CA SER A 396 -9.39 3.40 -30.32
C SER A 396 -9.21 2.15 -31.19
N CYS A 397 -7.98 1.67 -31.34
CA CYS A 397 -7.62 0.66 -32.34
C CYS A 397 -7.03 -0.62 -31.75
N SER A 398 -6.84 -0.70 -30.42
CA SER A 398 -6.42 -1.95 -29.78
C SER A 398 -7.45 -3.07 -29.96
N PRO A 399 -7.01 -4.34 -29.96
CA PRO A 399 -7.92 -5.48 -29.95
C PRO A 399 -8.96 -5.44 -28.81
N ASP A 400 -8.62 -4.83 -27.66
CA ASP A 400 -9.49 -4.75 -26.48
C ASP A 400 -10.26 -3.43 -26.34
N ARG A 401 -10.28 -2.59 -27.38
CA ARG A 401 -10.96 -1.28 -27.39
C ARG A 401 -12.42 -1.29 -26.90
N GLY A 402 -13.10 -2.44 -27.00
CA GLY A 402 -14.49 -2.63 -26.54
C GLY A 402 -14.64 -2.93 -25.05
N SER A 403 -13.53 -3.15 -24.32
CA SER A 403 -13.58 -3.35 -22.87
C SER A 403 -14.04 -2.08 -22.16
N ARG A 404 -14.88 -2.23 -21.13
CA ARG A 404 -15.44 -1.10 -20.34
C ARG A 404 -14.34 -0.14 -19.84
N ARG A 405 -13.16 -0.67 -19.48
CA ARG A 405 -12.04 0.16 -19.05
C ARG A 405 -11.51 1.03 -20.19
N LEU A 406 -11.19 0.43 -21.35
CA LEU A 406 -10.60 1.17 -22.47
C LEU A 406 -11.61 2.16 -23.07
N SER A 407 -12.89 1.80 -23.14
CA SER A 407 -13.94 2.74 -23.55
C SER A 407 -14.02 3.93 -22.59
N GLY A 408 -14.06 3.69 -21.27
CA GLY A 408 -14.04 4.75 -20.27
C GLY A 408 -12.80 5.65 -20.36
N CYS A 409 -11.63 5.05 -20.59
CA CYS A 409 -10.39 5.81 -20.80
C CYS A 409 -10.45 6.71 -22.03
N ARG A 410 -10.97 6.18 -23.15
CA ARG A 410 -11.12 6.94 -24.39
C ARG A 410 -12.09 8.10 -24.22
N ASP A 411 -13.22 7.84 -23.56
CA ASP A 411 -14.26 8.85 -23.37
C ASP A 411 -13.76 9.98 -22.45
N LEU A 412 -13.02 9.65 -21.38
CA LEU A 412 -12.36 10.63 -20.52
C LEU A 412 -11.23 11.40 -21.24
N LEU A 413 -10.45 10.73 -22.10
CA LEU A 413 -9.40 11.40 -22.87
C LEU A 413 -9.97 12.36 -23.93
N ALA A 414 -11.18 12.08 -24.43
CA ALA A 414 -11.89 12.95 -25.37
C ALA A 414 -12.54 14.17 -24.69
N ASP A 415 -12.70 14.15 -23.36
CA ASP A 415 -13.17 15.30 -22.59
C ASP A 415 -12.11 16.41 -22.57
N LYS A 416 -12.50 17.61 -23.01
CA LYS A 416 -11.59 18.76 -23.13
C LYS A 416 -11.07 19.26 -21.79
N GLU A 417 -11.85 19.15 -20.71
CA GLU A 417 -11.41 19.58 -19.38
C GLU A 417 -10.38 18.61 -18.83
N VAL A 418 -10.66 17.29 -18.92
CA VAL A 418 -9.72 16.25 -18.50
C VAL A 418 -8.43 16.33 -19.31
N CYS A 419 -8.52 16.42 -20.63
CA CYS A 419 -7.38 16.48 -21.54
C CYS A 419 -6.46 17.70 -21.31
N ARG A 420 -7.04 18.85 -20.91
CA ARG A 420 -6.26 20.06 -20.58
C ARG A 420 -5.28 19.82 -19.42
N ASP A 421 -5.62 18.92 -18.52
CA ASP A 421 -4.86 18.62 -17.32
C ASP A 421 -3.90 17.42 -17.46
N LEU A 422 -3.73 16.88 -18.67
CA LEU A 422 -2.83 15.76 -18.98
C LEU A 422 -1.62 16.25 -19.80
N PRO A 423 -0.62 16.92 -19.19
CA PRO A 423 0.47 17.56 -19.92
C PRO A 423 1.30 16.59 -20.78
N ILE A 424 1.40 15.31 -20.40
CA ILE A 424 2.22 14.33 -21.11
C ILE A 424 1.37 13.60 -22.16
N LEU A 425 0.35 12.85 -21.73
CA LEU A 425 -0.39 11.90 -22.58
C LEU A 425 -1.23 12.58 -23.66
N SER A 426 -1.54 13.87 -23.52
CA SER A 426 -2.32 14.62 -24.52
C SER A 426 -1.47 15.38 -25.55
N ARG A 427 -0.17 15.58 -25.31
CA ARG A 427 0.65 16.54 -26.07
C ARG A 427 2.05 16.07 -26.45
N GLU A 428 2.67 15.19 -25.65
CA GLU A 428 4.07 14.82 -25.81
C GLU A 428 4.24 13.31 -26.03
N ASN A 429 5.00 12.96 -27.07
CA ASN A 429 5.47 11.58 -27.29
C ASN A 429 6.93 11.39 -26.82
N LYS A 430 7.52 12.42 -26.20
CA LYS A 430 8.90 12.39 -25.73
C LYS A 430 9.09 13.42 -24.61
N ILE A 431 9.68 12.98 -23.50
CA ILE A 431 10.02 13.84 -22.36
C ILE A 431 11.53 14.02 -22.32
N SER A 432 12.01 15.22 -21.95
CA SER A 432 13.43 15.42 -21.69
C SER A 432 13.82 14.75 -20.36
N ILE A 433 14.49 13.61 -20.47
CA ILE A 433 15.15 12.93 -19.36
C ILE A 433 16.64 12.78 -19.71
N THR A 434 17.50 13.04 -18.74
CA THR A 434 18.93 12.73 -18.83
C THR A 434 19.22 11.79 -17.67
N ALA A 435 19.20 10.48 -17.93
CA ALA A 435 19.78 9.53 -16.99
C ALA A 435 21.30 9.62 -17.15
N GLU A 436 21.98 10.18 -16.15
CA GLU A 436 23.43 10.44 -16.19
C GLU A 436 24.29 9.18 -16.02
N PHE A 437 23.66 8.00 -15.97
CA PHE A 437 24.36 6.73 -15.89
C PHE A 437 23.64 5.63 -16.68
N ALA A 438 24.27 5.15 -17.75
CA ALA A 438 23.67 4.16 -18.64
C ALA A 438 24.13 2.74 -18.27
N PHE A 439 23.23 1.97 -17.64
CA PHE A 439 23.32 0.51 -17.74
C PHE A 439 23.22 0.07 -19.21
N PRO A 440 23.75 -1.11 -19.58
CA PRO A 440 23.68 -1.62 -20.96
C PRO A 440 22.24 -1.62 -21.51
N LYS A 441 22.04 -1.10 -22.73
CA LYS A 441 20.72 -0.96 -23.38
C LYS A 441 19.97 -2.29 -23.57
N SER A 442 20.69 -3.42 -23.64
CA SER A 442 20.10 -4.75 -23.81
C SER A 442 19.42 -5.20 -22.51
N SER A 443 18.08 -5.33 -22.53
CA SER A 443 17.23 -5.67 -21.36
C SER A 443 16.86 -4.49 -20.45
N SER A 444 16.77 -3.29 -21.02
CA SER A 444 16.31 -2.05 -20.39
C SER A 444 15.24 -2.22 -19.31
N SER A 445 14.08 -2.77 -19.65
CA SER A 445 12.93 -2.84 -18.72
C SER A 445 13.19 -3.79 -17.54
N ARG A 446 13.88 -4.92 -17.76
CA ARG A 446 14.25 -5.85 -16.67
C ARG A 446 15.24 -5.21 -15.71
N MET A 447 16.24 -4.51 -16.25
CA MET A 447 17.17 -3.74 -15.43
C MET A 447 16.45 -2.65 -14.64
N MET A 448 15.59 -1.87 -15.30
CA MET A 448 14.80 -0.84 -14.63
C MET A 448 13.90 -1.40 -13.55
N ARG A 449 13.37 -2.63 -13.71
CA ARG A 449 12.61 -3.30 -12.66
C ARG A 449 13.47 -3.60 -11.43
N LYS A 450 14.75 -3.97 -11.61
CA LYS A 450 15.68 -4.16 -10.49
C LYS A 450 16.03 -2.87 -9.78
N ILE A 451 16.24 -1.80 -10.55
CA ILE A 451 16.47 -0.46 -10.00
C ILE A 451 15.23 0.02 -9.25
N GLN A 452 14.04 -0.27 -9.76
CA GLN A 452 12.76 0.00 -9.08
C GLN A 452 12.71 -0.69 -7.72
N TYR A 453 13.07 -1.98 -7.61
CA TYR A 453 13.14 -2.66 -6.31
C TYR A 453 14.10 -1.96 -5.35
N ALA A 454 15.26 -1.50 -5.81
CA ALA A 454 16.21 -0.80 -4.95
C ALA A 454 15.66 0.54 -4.45
N LEU A 455 15.00 1.31 -5.31
CA LEU A 455 14.57 2.69 -5.02
C LEU A 455 13.18 2.82 -4.39
N ASP A 456 12.26 1.92 -4.73
CA ASP A 456 10.87 1.96 -4.27
C ASP A 456 10.62 0.99 -3.12
N ASP A 457 11.22 -0.20 -3.17
CA ASP A 457 10.99 -1.27 -2.18
C ASP A 457 12.17 -1.43 -1.19
N GLY A 458 13.29 -0.74 -1.42
CA GLY A 458 14.49 -0.81 -0.59
C GLY A 458 15.25 -2.13 -0.74
N VAL A 459 15.18 -2.81 -1.90
CA VAL A 459 15.81 -4.12 -2.11
C VAL A 459 16.74 -4.09 -3.32
N VAL A 460 18.05 -4.18 -3.07
CA VAL A 460 19.07 -4.25 -4.12
C VAL A 460 19.17 -5.67 -4.65
N ARG A 461 18.88 -5.83 -5.95
CA ARG A 461 18.89 -7.12 -6.68
C ARG A 461 19.89 -7.17 -7.84
N GLU A 462 20.55 -6.04 -8.10
CA GLU A 462 21.61 -5.89 -9.09
C GLU A 462 22.70 -5.04 -8.46
N TRP A 463 23.96 -5.37 -8.76
CA TRP A 463 25.11 -4.59 -8.34
C TRP A 463 25.99 -4.28 -9.55
N ASN A 464 26.55 -3.08 -9.58
CA ASN A 464 27.49 -2.63 -10.60
C ASN A 464 28.48 -1.65 -9.98
N ASP A 465 29.74 -2.07 -9.83
CA ASP A 465 30.78 -1.26 -9.19
C ASP A 465 31.04 0.07 -9.90
N ALA A 466 30.78 0.17 -11.20
CA ALA A 466 30.91 1.42 -11.94
C ALA A 466 29.99 2.53 -11.39
N ALA A 467 28.91 2.19 -10.67
CA ALA A 467 28.09 3.19 -9.99
C ALA A 467 28.83 3.85 -8.81
N LEU A 468 29.75 3.12 -8.15
CA LEU A 468 30.51 3.67 -7.02
C LEU A 468 31.57 4.68 -7.49
N GLU A 469 32.14 4.48 -8.68
CA GLU A 469 33.11 5.41 -9.28
C GLU A 469 32.48 6.80 -9.49
N VAL A 470 31.20 6.84 -9.90
CA VAL A 470 30.43 8.08 -10.05
C VAL A 470 30.15 8.72 -8.70
N GLY A 471 29.68 7.95 -7.72
CA GLY A 471 29.37 8.47 -6.39
C GLY A 471 30.58 9.05 -5.65
N LEU A 472 31.77 8.49 -5.87
CA LEU A 472 33.02 9.00 -5.29
C LEU A 472 33.48 10.30 -5.97
N ALA A 473 33.25 10.45 -7.29
CA ALA A 473 33.54 11.68 -8.01
C ALA A 473 32.62 12.83 -7.55
N ASP A 474 31.32 12.57 -7.42
CA ASP A 474 30.34 13.57 -6.94
C ASP A 474 30.62 14.00 -5.49
N ALA A 475 31.07 13.08 -4.64
CA ALA A 475 31.47 13.38 -3.25
C ALA A 475 32.76 14.21 -3.17
N ALA A 476 33.69 14.01 -4.11
CA ALA A 476 34.92 14.79 -4.20
C ALA A 476 34.67 16.21 -4.73
N GLU A 477 33.74 16.40 -5.66
CA GLU A 477 33.35 17.73 -6.18
C GLU A 477 32.49 18.54 -5.19
N SER A 478 31.74 17.88 -4.31
CA SER A 478 30.92 18.52 -3.27
C SER A 478 31.67 18.86 -1.97
N SER A 479 32.94 18.46 -1.85
CA SER A 479 33.82 18.83 -0.74
C SER A 479 34.69 20.03 -1.15
N PRO A 480 34.54 21.25 -0.55
CA PRO A 480 35.40 22.36 -0.88
C PRO A 480 36.83 22.05 -0.41
N GLY A 481 37.76 21.96 -1.35
CA GLY A 481 39.15 21.64 -1.08
C GLY A 481 39.81 22.64 -0.12
N LEU A 482 40.29 22.12 1.02
CA LEU A 482 41.43 22.70 1.72
C LEU A 482 42.65 22.51 0.81
N SER A 483 42.99 23.56 0.08
CA SER A 483 44.26 23.63 -0.65
C SER A 483 45.34 24.16 0.29
N GLU A 484 46.37 23.35 0.50
CA GLU A 484 47.68 23.81 0.96
C GLU A 484 48.29 24.72 -0.11
N SER A 485 48.57 25.97 0.23
CA SER A 485 49.81 26.70 -0.09
C SER A 485 49.61 28.19 0.20
N GLY A 486 50.40 28.71 1.13
CA GLY A 486 50.41 30.13 1.50
C GLY A 486 51.65 30.41 2.31
N GLU A 487 52.66 30.95 1.63
CA GLU A 487 53.98 31.28 2.12
C GLU A 487 54.00 32.13 3.40
N VAL A 488 55.11 31.94 4.12
CA VAL A 488 55.61 32.76 5.21
C VAL A 488 55.70 34.21 4.76
N ASP A 489 55.01 35.12 5.47
CA ASP A 489 55.42 36.51 5.53
C ASP A 489 55.14 37.10 6.93
N THR A 490 56.22 37.30 7.66
CA THR A 490 56.28 38.13 8.87
C THR A 490 55.94 39.58 8.56
N PRO A 491 55.33 40.30 9.53
CA PRO A 491 55.86 41.63 9.82
C PRO A 491 56.11 41.88 11.31
N LEU A 492 57.21 42.61 11.52
CA LEU A 492 57.64 43.26 12.75
C LEU A 492 56.66 44.37 13.20
N ILE A 493 56.48 44.43 14.53
CA ILE A 493 56.46 45.60 15.43
C ILE A 493 55.54 46.79 15.09
N GLY A 494 54.62 47.06 16.03
CA GLY A 494 54.09 48.39 16.31
C GLY A 494 53.48 48.46 17.72
N ALA A 495 54.15 49.17 18.63
CA ALA A 495 53.73 49.41 20.00
C ALA A 495 52.91 50.71 20.14
N GLY A 496 52.11 50.79 21.20
CA GLY A 496 51.44 52.00 21.71
C GLY A 496 49.96 52.02 21.36
N THR A 497 49.00 52.10 22.28
CA THR A 497 48.97 52.49 23.71
C THR A 497 47.82 51.76 24.38
#